data_AF-A0AAW2JZW2-F1
#
_entry.id   AF-A0AAW2JZW2-F1
#
_cell.length_a   1.000
_cell.length_b   1.000
_cell.length_c   1.000
_cell.angle_alpha   90.00
_cell.angle_beta   90.00
_cell.angle_gamma   90.00
#
_symmetry.space_group_name_H-M   'P 1'
#
loop_
_entity.id
_entity.type
_entity.pdbx_description
1 polymer ?
#
loop_
_entity_poly.entity_id
_entity_poly.type
_entity_poly.pdbx_seq_one_letter_code
_entity_poly.pdbx_strand_id
1 'polypeptide(L)'
;MDVKTVFLNGFVEEEIFMDQPEGFTTVGEEQNVCRLQRSIYGLKQASRSWNTCFDEVVRGYDFIKNEHVPCVYKKISGSSIANFVLYVDDIMLIGNDVKILGDVKA
;
A
#
# COMPACT_ATOMS: atom_id res chain seq x y z
N MET A 1 -11.87 -2.09 6.17
CA MET A 1 -11.35 -0.74 5.88
C MET A 1 -10.95 -0.75 4.42
N ASP A 2 -11.03 0.38 3.73
CA ASP A 2 -10.75 0.50 2.30
C ASP A 2 -9.71 1.60 2.09
N VAL A 3 -8.60 1.27 1.43
CA VAL A 3 -7.49 2.20 1.18
C VAL A 3 -7.74 2.95 -0.12
N LYS A 4 -7.96 4.26 -0.02
CA LYS A 4 -8.14 5.10 -1.20
C LYS A 4 -6.88 5.20 -2.03
N THR A 5 -7.08 5.17 -3.36
CA THR A 5 -6.02 5.33 -4.37
C THR A 5 -4.81 4.44 -4.11
N VAL A 6 -5.07 3.18 -3.78
CA VAL A 6 -4.10 2.24 -3.19
C VAL A 6 -2.76 2.17 -3.94
N PHE A 7 -2.78 2.13 -5.27
CA PHE A 7 -1.57 2.04 -6.09
C PHE A 7 -0.70 3.30 -5.99
N LEU A 8 -1.30 4.49 -5.82
CA LEU A 8 -0.54 5.73 -5.66
C LEU A 8 0.26 5.80 -4.35
N ASN A 9 0.12 4.82 -3.46
CA ASN A 9 0.97 4.71 -2.27
C ASN A 9 2.24 3.87 -2.52
N GLY A 10 2.26 3.00 -3.54
CA GLY A 10 3.42 2.19 -3.85
C GLY A 10 4.50 2.98 -4.60
N PHE A 11 5.76 2.84 -4.20
CA PHE A 11 6.89 3.38 -4.96
C PHE A 11 7.26 2.46 -6.12
N VAL A 12 7.71 3.05 -7.23
CA VAL A 12 8.23 2.30 -8.38
C VAL A 12 9.74 2.28 -8.27
N GLU A 13 10.32 1.08 -8.21
CA GLU A 13 11.77 0.90 -8.17
C GLU A 13 12.37 0.97 -9.58
N GLU A 14 11.60 0.55 -10.59
CA GLU A 14 12.00 0.58 -11.98
C GLU A 14 11.91 1.98 -12.60
N GLU A 15 12.76 2.24 -13.58
CA GLU A 15 12.71 3.49 -14.33
C GLU A 15 11.64 3.40 -15.42
N ILE A 16 10.45 3.94 -15.11
CA ILE A 16 9.29 3.92 -16.00
C ILE A 16 8.91 5.35 -16.37
N PHE A 17 8.71 5.55 -17.65
CA PHE A 17 8.24 6.80 -18.23
C PHE A 17 6.85 6.61 -18.83
N MET A 18 6.08 7.69 -18.81
CA MET A 18 4.82 7.79 -19.54
C MET A 18 4.79 9.09 -20.34
N ASP A 19 3.97 9.11 -21.38
CA ASP A 19 3.66 10.33 -22.09
C ASP A 19 3.05 11.36 -21.14
N GLN A 20 3.24 12.64 -21.46
CA GLN A 20 2.65 13.72 -20.68
C GLN A 20 1.12 13.58 -20.67
N PRO A 21 0.47 13.65 -19.49
CA PRO A 21 -0.97 13.63 -19.42
C PRO A 21 -1.56 14.90 -20.06
N GLU A 22 -2.81 14.82 -20.47
CA GLU A 22 -3.54 15.96 -21.03
C GLU A 22 -3.49 17.17 -20.07
N GLY A 23 -3.14 18.34 -20.61
CA GLY A 23 -3.00 19.57 -19.83
C GLY A 23 -1.64 19.80 -19.16
N PHE A 24 -0.69 18.86 -19.24
CA PHE A 24 0.68 19.06 -18.75
C PHE A 24 1.66 19.56 -19.81
N THR A 25 1.33 19.42 -21.09
CA THR A 25 2.21 19.83 -22.18
C THR A 25 2.30 21.35 -22.31
N THR A 26 3.52 21.87 -22.38
CA THR A 26 3.80 23.29 -22.68
C THR A 26 4.46 23.45 -24.05
N VAL A 27 4.28 24.62 -24.67
CA VAL A 27 4.84 24.93 -25.99
C VAL A 27 6.37 24.81 -25.94
N GLY A 28 6.93 23.99 -26.84
CA GLY A 28 8.37 23.70 -26.90
C GLY A 28 8.82 22.51 -26.05
N GLU A 29 7.92 21.91 -25.26
CA GLU A 29 8.19 20.74 -24.42
C GLU A 29 7.27 19.55 -24.78
N GLU A 30 6.72 19.53 -25.99
CA GLU A 30 5.74 18.53 -26.43
C GLU A 30 6.30 17.10 -26.44
N GLN A 31 7.62 16.95 -26.53
CA GLN A 31 8.29 15.65 -26.57
C GLN A 31 8.84 15.20 -25.20
N ASN A 32 8.60 15.97 -24.14
CA ASN A 32 8.96 15.55 -22.79
C ASN A 32 8.12 14.35 -22.34
N VAL A 33 8.66 13.58 -21.41
CA VAL A 33 8.00 12.43 -20.78
C VAL A 33 8.07 12.55 -19.26
N CYS A 34 7.10 11.94 -18.57
CA CYS A 34 7.04 11.95 -17.11
C CYS A 34 7.69 10.68 -16.54
N ARG A 35 8.68 10.82 -15.65
CA ARG A 35 9.23 9.70 -14.87
C ARG A 35 8.31 9.38 -13.69
N LEU A 36 7.75 8.18 -13.65
CA LEU A 36 6.88 7.75 -12.57
C LEU A 36 7.68 7.53 -11.28
N GLN A 37 7.29 8.23 -10.20
CA GLN A 37 7.84 8.00 -8.85
C GLN A 37 7.01 7.00 -8.04
N ARG A 38 5.72 6.93 -8.35
CA ARG A 38 4.73 6.10 -7.66
C ARG A 38 3.97 5.27 -8.66
N SER A 39 3.47 4.13 -8.22
CA SER A 39 2.77 3.22 -9.10
C SER A 39 1.37 3.76 -9.40
N ILE A 40 0.90 3.51 -10.61
CA ILE A 40 -0.42 3.91 -11.07
C ILE A 40 -1.18 2.66 -11.51
N TYR A 41 -2.51 2.75 -11.55
CA TYR A 41 -3.33 1.66 -12.05
C TYR A 41 -2.93 1.29 -13.48
N GLY A 42 -2.94 -0.01 -13.79
CA GLY A 42 -2.55 -0.54 -15.09
C GLY A 42 -1.07 -0.86 -15.24
N LEU A 43 -0.19 -0.41 -14.33
CA LEU A 43 1.18 -0.92 -14.30
C LEU A 43 1.20 -2.38 -13.83
N LYS A 44 1.94 -3.23 -14.56
CA LYS A 44 2.09 -4.66 -14.22
C LYS A 44 2.60 -4.89 -12.79
N GLN A 45 3.41 -3.99 -12.25
CA GLN A 45 3.97 -4.07 -10.90
C GLN A 45 3.21 -3.25 -9.85
N ALA A 46 2.10 -2.58 -10.20
CA ALA A 46 1.38 -1.70 -9.29
C ALA A 46 1.02 -2.36 -7.95
N SER A 47 0.43 -3.56 -8.02
CA SER A 47 0.04 -4.34 -6.84
C SER A 47 1.23 -4.78 -5.99
N ARG A 48 2.37 -5.07 -6.62
CA ARG A 48 3.59 -5.46 -5.90
C ARG A 48 4.20 -4.26 -5.19
N SER A 49 4.35 -3.12 -5.87
CA SER A 49 4.81 -1.86 -5.29
C SER A 49 3.96 -1.44 -4.09
N TRP A 50 2.64 -1.58 -4.20
CA TRP A 50 1.73 -1.35 -3.09
C TRP A 50 1.97 -2.33 -1.94
N ASN A 51 2.00 -3.65 -2.22
CA ASN A 51 2.14 -4.65 -1.17
C ASN A 51 3.46 -4.50 -0.40
N THR A 52 4.57 -4.19 -1.08
CA THR A 52 5.86 -3.90 -0.43
C THR A 52 5.77 -2.68 0.48
N CYS A 53 5.26 -1.55 -0.03
CA CYS A 53 5.11 -0.33 0.77
C CYS A 53 4.21 -0.56 2.00
N PHE A 54 3.10 -1.28 1.81
CA PHE A 54 2.21 -1.62 2.91
C PHE A 54 2.90 -2.49 3.96
N ASP A 55 3.65 -3.53 3.55
CA ASP A 55 4.42 -4.41 4.46
C ASP A 55 5.39 -3.62 5.33
N GLU A 56 6.15 -2.70 4.72
CA GLU A 56 7.10 -1.84 5.43
C GLU A 56 6.41 -0.97 6.47
N VAL A 57 5.29 -0.33 6.09
CA VAL A 57 4.53 0.55 6.98
C VAL A 57 3.98 -0.22 8.18
N VAL A 58 3.30 -1.36 7.96
CA VAL A 58 2.65 -2.09 9.06
C VAL A 58 3.65 -2.76 9.98
N ARG A 59 4.81 -3.19 9.47
CA ARG A 59 5.91 -3.68 10.31
C ARG A 59 6.48 -2.58 11.22
N GLY A 60 6.46 -1.32 10.75
CA GLY A 60 6.76 -0.15 11.59
C GLY A 60 5.77 0.06 12.74
N TYR A 61 4.56 -0.52 12.66
CA TYR A 61 3.55 -0.54 13.71
C TYR A 61 3.54 -1.84 14.53
N ASP A 62 4.66 -2.58 14.56
CA ASP A 62 4.85 -3.86 15.27
C ASP A 62 3.97 -5.02 14.79
N PHE A 63 3.38 -4.91 13.59
CA PHE A 63 2.72 -6.05 12.99
C PHE A 63 3.75 -7.01 12.40
N ILE A 64 3.54 -8.30 12.68
CA ILE A 64 4.36 -9.38 12.15
C ILE A 64 3.56 -10.06 11.04
N LYS A 65 4.16 -10.12 9.86
CA LYS A 65 3.61 -10.84 8.71
C LYS A 65 3.62 -12.35 8.97
N ASN A 66 2.54 -13.03 8.64
CA ASN A 66 2.48 -14.48 8.71
C ASN A 66 3.28 -15.10 7.55
N GLU A 67 4.19 -16.03 7.87
CA GLU A 67 5.07 -16.66 6.87
C GLU A 67 4.34 -17.60 5.91
N HIS A 68 3.27 -18.25 6.36
CA HIS A 68 2.49 -19.20 5.56
C HIS A 68 1.33 -18.53 4.81
N VAL A 69 0.85 -17.40 5.31
CA VAL A 69 -0.25 -16.63 4.72
C VAL A 69 0.15 -15.15 4.60
N PRO A 70 0.92 -14.78 3.56
CA PRO A 70 1.55 -13.44 3.45
C PRO A 70 0.61 -12.24 3.43
N CYS A 71 -0.70 -12.43 3.30
CA CYS A 71 -1.70 -11.36 3.41
C CYS A 71 -2.19 -11.12 4.84
N VAL A 72 -1.78 -11.97 5.80
CA VAL A 72 -2.20 -11.90 7.21
C VAL A 72 -1.08 -11.32 8.05
N TYR A 73 -1.43 -10.38 8.91
CA TYR A 73 -0.51 -9.74 9.84
C TYR A 73 -1.08 -9.85 11.25
N LYS A 74 -0.20 -9.97 12.24
CA LYS A 74 -0.56 -10.14 13.65
C LYS A 74 0.21 -9.17 14.55
N LYS A 75 -0.48 -8.57 15.50
CA LYS A 75 0.07 -7.81 16.63
C LYS A 75 -0.45 -8.40 17.94
N ILE A 76 0.44 -8.55 18.91
CA ILE A 76 0.12 -9.05 20.26
C ILE A 76 0.57 -8.00 21.27
N SER A 77 -0.32 -7.63 22.18
CA SER A 77 -0.03 -6.75 23.32
C SER A 77 -0.61 -7.39 24.58
N GLY A 78 0.24 -8.07 25.36
CA GLY A 78 -0.19 -8.88 26.50
C GLY A 78 -1.16 -10.00 26.07
N SER A 79 -2.39 -9.97 26.59
CA SER A 79 -3.47 -10.89 26.21
C SER A 79 -4.27 -10.46 24.98
N SER A 80 -4.06 -9.22 24.51
CA SER A 80 -4.81 -8.64 23.40
C SER A 80 -4.11 -8.95 22.08
N ILE A 81 -4.89 -9.34 21.08
CA ILE A 81 -4.45 -9.77 19.76
C ILE A 81 -5.25 -9.00 18.73
N ALA A 82 -4.55 -8.41 17.77
CA ALA A 82 -5.13 -7.87 16.55
C ALA A 82 -4.49 -8.58 15.35
N ASN A 83 -5.31 -9.01 14.42
CA ASN A 83 -4.90 -9.51 13.13
C ASN A 83 -5.58 -8.67 12.07
N PHE A 84 -4.90 -8.39 10.97
CA PHE A 84 -5.60 -7.93 9.79
C PHE A 84 -5.20 -8.75 8.57
N VAL A 85 -6.13 -8.80 7.61
CA VAL A 85 -5.96 -9.45 6.32
C VAL A 85 -6.06 -8.37 5.25
N LEU A 86 -5.04 -8.27 4.41
CA LEU A 86 -5.01 -7.35 3.27
C LEU A 86 -5.44 -8.09 2.00
N TYR A 87 -6.42 -7.54 1.29
CA TYR A 87 -6.79 -7.97 -0.05
C TYR A 87 -6.85 -6.74 -0.98
N VAL A 88 -5.76 -6.50 -1.71
CA VAL A 88 -5.58 -5.32 -2.57
C VAL A 88 -5.75 -4.01 -1.77
N ASP A 89 -6.93 -3.39 -1.81
CA ASP A 89 -7.32 -2.16 -1.12
C ASP A 89 -8.16 -2.42 0.14
N ASP A 90 -8.77 -3.60 0.27
CA ASP A 90 -9.56 -3.99 1.43
C ASP A 90 -8.70 -4.53 2.57
N ILE A 91 -9.00 -4.07 3.79
CA ILE A 91 -8.39 -4.56 5.03
C ILE A 91 -9.48 -5.05 5.98
N MET A 92 -9.45 -6.35 6.29
CA MET A 92 -10.27 -6.94 7.33
C MET A 92 -9.50 -6.95 8.65
N LEU A 93 -10.06 -6.37 9.71
CA LEU A 93 -9.43 -6.30 11.04
C LEU A 93 -10.20 -7.21 12.02
N ILE A 94 -9.48 -8.07 12.74
CA ILE A 94 -10.03 -9.11 13.62
C ILE A 94 -9.22 -9.13 14.92
N GLY A 95 -9.86 -9.12 16.07
CA GLY A 95 -9.16 -9.23 17.35
C GLY A 95 -10.08 -9.63 18.50
N ASN A 96 -9.49 -9.84 19.65
CA ASN A 96 -10.19 -10.27 20.87
C ASN A 96 -10.45 -9.13 21.88
N ASP A 97 -10.01 -7.92 21.58
CA ASP A 97 -10.17 -6.73 22.44
C ASP A 97 -10.56 -5.54 21.58
N VAL A 98 -11.66 -4.87 21.91
CA VAL A 98 -12.16 -3.73 21.13
C VAL A 98 -11.22 -2.53 21.21
N LYS A 99 -10.46 -2.37 22.32
CA LYS A 99 -9.54 -1.24 22.50
C LYS A 99 -8.38 -1.31 21.51
N ILE A 100 -7.69 -2.46 21.43
CA ILE A 100 -6.58 -2.63 20.47
C ILE A 100 -7.07 -2.48 19.01
N LEU A 101 -8.29 -2.91 18.70
CA LEU A 101 -8.85 -2.72 17.36
C LEU A 101 -9.16 -1.25 17.07
N GLY A 102 -9.61 -0.50 18.09
CA GLY A 102 -9.78 0.95 18.02
C GLY A 102 -8.46 1.67 17.78
N ASP A 103 -7.42 1.31 18.52
CA ASP A 103 -6.07 1.92 18.42
C ASP A 103 -5.42 1.65 17.06
N VAL A 104 -5.64 0.45 16.48
CA VAL A 104 -5.12 0.11 15.14
C VAL A 104 -5.85 0.87 14.03
N LYS A 105 -7.11 1.24 14.25
CA LYS A 105 -7.94 1.94 13.26
C LYS A 105 -7.73 3.47 13.30
N ALA A 106 -7.29 4.00 14.43
CA ALA A 106 -7.06 5.43 14.65
C ALA A 106 -5.88 5.95 13.83
#